data_AF-A0A955YCX9-F1
#
_entry.id   AF-A0A955YCX9-F1
#
_cell.length_a   1.000
_cell.length_b   1.000
_cell.length_c   1.000
_cell.angle_alpha   90.00
_cell.angle_beta   90.00
_cell.angle_gamma   90.00
#
_symmetry.space_group_name_H-M   'P 1'
#
loop_
_entity.id
_entity.type
_entity.pdbx_description
1 polymer ?
#
loop_
_entity_poly.entity_id
_entity_poly.type
_entity_poly.pdbx_seq_one_letter_code
_entity_poly.pdbx_strand_id
1 'polypeptide(L)'
;MSSVHLAVGVLVLCAAGCGPASTSASSRAVPEPAQVGTPRSAGSAALSRDVWTRLDRAQDSCEDAEPMDRGGVYSFGCHVLSLVALADVVRLSGARMFTSGPHALDGSRFEYAADAAFGHYDPAFVRWLVDYAVPGASDPAFREQTQPIFDAYVAPLARIFHFTRQKLERETECAARERDLYAAAIARGEADGYVWRFHYFLHHDFCANPDAGYRYFEARGGVGAFEGEIVQTTVAWWLRRELDGTAATFARGLRRLVDTYADPDCGTF
;
A
#
# COMPACT_ATOMS: atom_id res chain seq x y z
N MET A 1 -13.17 11.79 -15.13
CA MET A 1 -12.71 11.16 -13.88
C MET A 1 -11.33 10.65 -14.19
N SER A 2 -10.36 11.54 -14.02
CA SER A 2 -8.99 11.33 -14.49
C SER A 2 -8.25 10.39 -13.54
N SER A 3 -7.47 9.49 -14.12
CA SER A 3 -6.17 9.07 -13.57
C SER A 3 -6.16 8.08 -12.40
N VAL A 4 -6.31 6.78 -12.69
CA VAL A 4 -6.16 5.69 -11.71
C VAL A 4 -4.69 5.31 -11.49
N HIS A 5 -3.80 6.17 -10.99
CA HIS A 5 -2.47 5.71 -10.54
C HIS A 5 -1.84 6.62 -9.49
N LEU A 6 -1.84 6.18 -8.22
CA LEU A 6 -0.99 6.82 -7.23
C LEU A 6 -0.05 5.84 -6.56
N ALA A 7 1.20 6.28 -6.52
CA ALA A 7 2.23 5.69 -5.72
C ALA A 7 1.96 6.00 -4.25
N VAL A 8 1.69 4.95 -3.47
CA VAL A 8 2.29 4.75 -2.14
C VAL A 8 2.48 6.08 -1.41
N GLY A 9 1.48 6.54 -0.66
CA GLY A 9 1.67 7.65 0.28
C GLY A 9 2.61 7.24 1.40
N VAL A 10 3.90 7.21 1.07
CA VAL A 10 5.04 6.74 1.86
C VAL A 10 4.66 5.52 2.69
N LEU A 11 3.91 4.62 2.06
CA LEU A 11 3.29 3.37 2.44
C LEU A 11 2.11 3.26 3.45
N VAL A 12 1.26 2.30 3.13
CA VAL A 12 1.04 1.11 3.98
C VAL A 12 2.41 0.42 4.29
N LEU A 13 3.05 0.88 5.38
CA LEU A 13 4.49 1.03 5.77
C LEU A 13 5.43 -0.19 6.02
N CYS A 14 5.39 -1.39 5.41
CA CYS A 14 5.83 -2.54 6.26
C CYS A 14 6.62 -3.78 5.76
N ALA A 15 7.34 -4.40 6.72
CA ALA A 15 7.87 -5.77 6.89
C ALA A 15 9.35 -6.11 6.58
N ALA A 16 10.32 -5.60 7.36
CA ALA A 16 10.86 -6.22 8.60
C ALA A 16 12.21 -6.91 8.36
N GLY A 17 13.19 -6.52 9.20
CA GLY A 17 14.55 -7.02 9.18
C GLY A 17 14.71 -8.50 9.55
N CYS A 18 15.78 -9.09 9.01
CA CYS A 18 16.39 -10.37 9.40
C CYS A 18 16.56 -10.46 10.92
N GLY A 19 16.30 -11.55 11.65
CA GLY A 19 16.73 -12.96 11.56
C GLY A 19 17.32 -13.36 12.94
N PRO A 20 17.56 -14.64 13.33
CA PRO A 20 17.77 -15.80 12.45
C PRO A 20 17.03 -17.11 12.84
N ALA A 21 17.15 -18.08 11.92
CA ALA A 21 16.88 -19.49 12.13
C ALA A 21 17.71 -20.06 13.30
N SER A 22 17.08 -20.89 14.14
CA SER A 22 17.79 -21.78 15.05
C SER A 22 17.57 -23.23 14.60
N THR A 23 18.60 -23.78 13.94
CA THR A 23 18.93 -25.21 14.11
C THR A 23 20.09 -25.27 15.09
N SER A 24 19.97 -26.18 16.04
CA SER A 24 20.86 -26.38 17.18
C SER A 24 22.25 -26.85 16.77
N ALA A 25 23.28 -26.12 17.20
CA ALA A 25 24.57 -26.70 17.57
C ALA A 25 25.32 -25.74 18.52
N SER A 26 25.71 -26.27 19.67
CA SER A 26 26.40 -25.60 20.76
C SER A 26 27.87 -25.31 20.42
N SER A 27 28.37 -24.09 20.69
CA SER A 27 29.74 -23.82 21.15
C SER A 27 30.06 -22.33 21.29
N ARG A 28 30.32 -21.91 22.54
CA ARG A 28 31.14 -20.77 23.02
C ARG A 28 30.87 -19.35 22.50
N ALA A 29 30.45 -18.51 23.44
CA ALA A 29 30.30 -17.07 23.32
C ALA A 29 31.62 -16.34 23.01
N VAL A 30 31.53 -15.44 22.04
CA VAL A 30 32.41 -14.28 21.83
C VAL A 30 31.48 -13.05 21.93
N PRO A 31 31.86 -11.95 22.61
CA PRO A 31 31.02 -10.77 22.67
C PRO A 31 30.89 -10.15 21.28
N GLU A 32 29.65 -10.11 20.78
CA GLU A 32 29.29 -9.51 19.50
C GLU A 32 29.47 -7.99 19.56
N PRO A 33 30.14 -7.35 18.59
CA PRO A 33 30.20 -5.90 18.54
C PRO A 33 28.82 -5.35 18.17
N ALA A 34 28.38 -4.32 18.88
CA ALA A 34 27.14 -3.61 18.59
C ALA A 34 27.06 -3.25 17.09
N GLN A 35 26.02 -3.73 16.40
CA GLN A 35 25.82 -3.43 14.99
C GLN A 35 25.50 -1.94 14.82
N VAL A 36 26.52 -1.16 14.50
CA VAL A 36 26.36 0.22 14.04
C VAL A 36 25.74 0.16 12.65
N GLY A 37 24.44 0.44 12.55
CA GLY A 37 23.73 0.49 11.27
C GLY A 37 24.37 1.50 10.31
N THR A 38 24.35 1.21 9.00
CA THR A 38 24.89 2.11 7.98
C THR A 38 24.22 3.50 8.03
N PRO A 39 24.90 4.59 7.63
CA PRO A 39 24.31 5.94 7.62
C PRO A 39 22.98 6.04 6.85
N ARG A 40 22.82 5.24 5.78
CA ARG A 40 21.59 5.17 4.98
C ARG A 40 20.42 4.57 5.76
N SER A 41 20.66 3.52 6.54
CA SER A 41 19.62 2.91 7.37
C SER A 41 19.15 3.84 8.49
N ALA A 42 20.08 4.59 9.10
CA ALA A 42 19.73 5.60 10.11
C ALA A 42 18.89 6.74 9.48
N GLY A 43 19.29 7.22 8.30
CA GLY A 43 18.53 8.24 7.58
C GLY A 43 17.13 7.78 7.15
N SER A 44 16.99 6.51 6.75
CA SER A 44 15.68 5.92 6.37
C SER A 44 14.73 5.83 7.56
N ALA A 45 15.24 5.37 8.71
CA ALA A 45 14.46 5.32 9.95
C ALA A 45 14.06 6.73 10.43
N ALA A 46 14.98 7.69 10.37
CA ALA A 46 14.69 9.08 10.74
C ALA A 46 13.61 9.70 9.85
N LEU A 47 13.71 9.52 8.53
CA LEU A 47 12.71 10.00 7.59
C LEU A 47 11.33 9.41 7.88
N SER A 48 11.23 8.10 8.08
CA SER A 48 9.94 7.46 8.36
C SER A 48 9.30 8.00 9.64
N ARG A 49 10.07 8.11 10.74
CA ARG A 49 9.55 8.65 12.00
C ARG A 49 9.08 10.08 11.86
N ASP A 50 9.85 10.90 11.16
CA ASP A 50 9.50 12.28 10.87
C ASP A 50 8.18 12.39 10.10
N VAL A 51 8.00 11.60 9.03
CA VAL A 51 6.74 11.53 8.27
C VAL A 51 5.57 11.15 9.20
N TRP A 52 5.69 10.06 9.97
CA TRP A 52 4.65 9.62 10.90
C TRP A 52 4.22 10.71 11.89
N THR A 53 5.18 11.44 12.46
CA THR A 53 4.89 12.49 13.45
C THR A 53 4.30 13.77 12.85
N ARG A 54 4.23 13.88 11.52
CA ARG A 54 3.74 15.05 10.80
C ARG A 54 2.53 14.76 9.90
N LEU A 55 2.00 13.53 9.89
CA LEU A 55 0.86 13.15 9.02
C LEU A 55 -0.38 14.01 9.28
N ASP A 56 -0.62 14.42 10.54
CA ASP A 56 -1.70 15.33 10.94
C ASP A 56 -1.55 16.75 10.36
N ARG A 57 -0.38 17.07 9.81
CA ARG A 57 -0.04 18.36 9.18
C ARG A 57 0.21 18.23 7.69
N ALA A 58 -0.04 17.06 7.11
CA ALA A 58 0.04 16.87 5.67
C ALA A 58 -0.90 17.84 4.96
N GLN A 59 -0.42 18.39 3.86
CA GLN A 59 -1.20 19.26 2.98
C GLN A 59 -1.48 18.53 1.68
N ASP A 60 -2.55 18.93 1.00
CA ASP A 60 -2.78 18.47 -0.35
C ASP A 60 -1.70 19.05 -1.29
N SER A 61 -1.05 18.17 -2.05
CA SER A 61 -0.05 18.52 -3.06
C SER A 61 -0.51 18.26 -4.50
N CYS A 62 -1.75 17.81 -4.68
CA CYS A 62 -2.33 17.44 -5.96
C CYS A 62 -3.61 18.23 -6.25
N GLU A 63 -4.06 18.21 -7.51
CA GLU A 63 -5.41 18.67 -7.85
C GLU A 63 -6.43 17.59 -7.46
N ASP A 64 -7.58 18.04 -6.94
CA ASP A 64 -8.75 17.22 -6.60
C ASP A 64 -8.51 16.13 -5.53
N ALA A 65 -7.51 16.25 -4.65
CA ALA A 65 -7.35 15.28 -3.59
C ALA A 65 -8.44 15.46 -2.51
N GLU A 66 -9.00 14.33 -2.08
CA GLU A 66 -9.89 14.30 -0.94
C GLU A 66 -9.11 14.41 0.39
N PRO A 67 -9.79 14.67 1.52
CA PRO A 67 -9.19 14.52 2.84
C PRO A 67 -8.52 13.16 3.01
N MET A 68 -7.35 13.14 3.67
CA MET A 68 -6.50 11.95 3.79
C MET A 68 -7.20 10.73 4.43
N ASP A 69 -8.14 10.98 5.35
CA ASP A 69 -8.94 9.98 6.07
C ASP A 69 -10.09 9.39 5.26
N ARG A 70 -10.43 10.00 4.12
CA ARG A 70 -11.58 9.63 3.27
C ARG A 70 -11.22 9.30 1.84
N GLY A 71 -10.06 9.76 1.37
CA GLY A 71 -9.63 9.50 0.03
C GLY A 71 -9.01 8.11 -0.16
N GLY A 72 -9.04 7.63 -1.39
CA GLY A 72 -8.32 6.42 -1.78
C GLY A 72 -6.80 6.60 -1.81
N VAL A 73 -6.11 5.63 -2.41
CA VAL A 73 -4.64 5.63 -2.52
C VAL A 73 -4.07 6.93 -3.11
N TYR A 74 -4.82 7.58 -4.01
CA TYR A 74 -4.46 8.86 -4.62
C TYR A 74 -4.38 10.00 -3.61
N SER A 75 -5.47 10.27 -2.91
CA SER A 75 -5.48 11.36 -1.95
C SER A 75 -4.44 11.12 -0.86
N PHE A 76 -4.37 9.89 -0.35
CA PHE A 76 -3.41 9.54 0.71
C PHE A 76 -1.98 9.88 0.32
N GLY A 77 -1.50 9.47 -0.87
CA GLY A 77 -0.13 9.79 -1.25
C GLY A 77 0.11 11.23 -1.68
N CYS A 78 -0.88 11.94 -2.20
CA CYS A 78 -0.79 13.40 -2.37
C CYS A 78 -0.51 14.11 -1.04
N HIS A 79 -1.17 13.70 0.04
CA HIS A 79 -0.91 14.23 1.37
C HIS A 79 0.51 13.91 1.84
N VAL A 80 0.96 12.64 1.73
CA VAL A 80 2.28 12.30 2.25
C VAL A 80 3.44 12.92 1.43
N LEU A 81 3.25 13.11 0.12
CA LEU A 81 4.24 13.79 -0.72
C LEU A 81 4.43 15.28 -0.37
N SER A 82 3.51 15.89 0.38
CA SER A 82 3.74 17.23 0.96
C SER A 82 4.77 17.22 2.10
N LEU A 83 5.05 16.06 2.70
CA LEU A 83 5.93 15.91 3.86
C LEU A 83 7.34 15.45 3.49
N VAL A 84 7.51 14.83 2.31
CA VAL A 84 8.78 14.25 1.87
C VAL A 84 9.11 14.61 0.43
N ALA A 85 10.38 14.93 0.17
CA ALA A 85 10.88 15.06 -1.19
C ALA A 85 11.17 13.68 -1.80
N LEU A 86 10.65 13.43 -3.00
CA LEU A 86 10.90 12.17 -3.74
C LEU A 86 12.40 11.88 -3.93
N ALA A 87 13.21 12.93 -4.12
CA ALA A 87 14.66 12.81 -4.21
C ALA A 87 15.29 12.20 -2.95
N ASP A 88 14.77 12.50 -1.76
CA ASP A 88 15.24 11.90 -0.52
C ASP A 88 14.84 10.43 -0.40
N VAL A 89 13.64 10.08 -0.85
CA VAL A 89 13.17 8.68 -0.88
C VAL A 89 14.06 7.84 -1.80
N VAL A 90 14.37 8.33 -3.01
CA VAL A 90 15.24 7.63 -3.98
C VAL A 90 16.67 7.54 -3.43
N ARG A 91 17.21 8.63 -2.87
CA ARG A 91 18.54 8.66 -2.27
C ARG A 91 18.68 7.69 -1.10
N LEU A 92 17.70 7.64 -0.21
CA LEU A 92 17.71 6.80 0.98
C LEU A 92 17.40 5.33 0.68
N SER A 93 16.56 5.06 -0.33
CA SER A 93 16.33 3.69 -0.77
C SER A 93 17.52 3.10 -1.51
N GLY A 94 18.31 3.93 -2.20
CA GLY A 94 19.39 3.46 -3.08
C GLY A 94 18.86 2.66 -4.28
N ALA A 95 17.56 2.76 -4.57
CA ALA A 95 16.87 2.07 -5.64
C ALA A 95 16.02 3.07 -6.44
N ARG A 96 15.69 2.71 -7.68
CA ARG A 96 14.70 3.46 -8.46
C ARG A 96 13.32 3.16 -7.92
N MET A 97 12.38 4.10 -7.99
CA MET A 97 11.00 3.82 -7.60
C MET A 97 10.35 2.83 -8.59
N PHE A 98 10.57 3.05 -9.89
CA PHE A 98 9.96 2.24 -10.95
C PHE A 98 11.02 1.61 -11.86
N THR A 99 10.71 0.42 -12.37
CA THR A 99 11.50 -0.28 -13.39
C THR A 99 11.00 0.04 -14.81
N SER A 100 9.70 0.30 -14.96
CA SER A 100 9.05 0.68 -16.21
C SER A 100 7.69 1.33 -15.94
N GLY A 101 7.03 1.81 -16.99
CA GLY A 101 5.72 2.43 -16.95
C GLY A 101 5.75 3.91 -17.34
N PRO A 102 4.64 4.64 -17.11
CA PRO A 102 4.48 6.01 -17.59
C PRO A 102 5.17 7.04 -16.68
N HIS A 103 5.50 6.68 -15.43
CA HIS A 103 6.20 7.55 -14.50
C HIS A 103 7.70 7.65 -14.83
N ALA A 104 8.34 8.75 -14.43
CA ALA A 104 9.79 8.90 -14.55
C ALA A 104 10.52 7.87 -13.67
N LEU A 105 11.52 7.19 -14.24
CA LEU A 105 12.25 6.12 -13.55
C LEU A 105 13.05 6.61 -12.33
N ASP A 106 13.46 7.87 -12.34
CA ASP A 106 14.13 8.54 -11.23
C ASP A 106 13.15 9.05 -10.16
N GLY A 107 11.84 8.82 -10.33
CA GLY A 107 10.80 9.26 -9.42
C GLY A 107 10.57 10.78 -9.41
N SER A 108 11.14 11.53 -10.37
CA SER A 108 11.01 12.99 -10.42
C SER A 108 9.63 13.46 -10.89
N ARG A 109 8.88 12.59 -11.58
CA ARG A 109 7.57 12.93 -12.16
C ARG A 109 6.67 11.70 -12.23
N PHE A 110 5.43 11.87 -11.79
CA PHE A 110 4.37 10.90 -12.00
C PHE A 110 3.54 11.30 -13.21
N GLU A 111 3.36 10.38 -14.15
CA GLU A 111 2.35 10.49 -15.20
C GLU A 111 1.05 9.80 -14.76
N TYR A 112 -0.04 10.56 -14.78
CA TYR A 112 -1.33 10.17 -14.19
C TYR A 112 -2.39 9.89 -15.27
N ALA A 113 -2.26 10.49 -16.45
CA ALA A 113 -3.22 10.37 -17.54
C ALA A 113 -3.00 9.12 -18.42
N ALA A 114 -2.08 8.23 -18.03
CA ALA A 114 -1.82 6.99 -18.77
C ALA A 114 -2.92 5.95 -18.49
N ASP A 115 -3.70 5.65 -19.52
CA ASP A 115 -4.79 4.66 -19.52
C ASP A 115 -4.32 3.27 -19.98
N ALA A 116 -3.31 3.23 -20.86
CA ALA A 116 -2.77 2.01 -21.47
C ALA A 116 -1.49 1.47 -20.81
N ALA A 117 -1.04 2.08 -19.71
CA ALA A 117 0.18 1.68 -19.00
C ALA A 117 0.09 2.01 -17.51
N PHE A 118 0.88 1.30 -16.70
CA PHE A 118 1.00 1.57 -15.27
C PHE A 118 2.45 1.52 -14.80
N GLY A 119 2.74 2.14 -13.65
CA GLY A 119 4.06 2.08 -13.05
C GLY A 119 4.37 0.71 -12.47
N HIS A 120 5.43 0.07 -12.94
CA HIS A 120 5.96 -1.18 -12.39
C HIS A 120 7.03 -0.86 -11.36
N TYR A 121 6.80 -1.23 -10.10
CA TYR A 121 7.76 -0.92 -9.04
C TYR A 121 9.09 -1.67 -9.21
N ASP A 122 10.17 -1.08 -8.69
CA ASP A 122 11.40 -1.82 -8.44
C ASP A 122 11.24 -2.67 -7.15
N PRO A 123 11.38 -4.00 -7.21
CA PRO A 123 11.29 -4.83 -6.01
C PRO A 123 12.28 -4.45 -4.90
N ALA A 124 13.45 -3.89 -5.24
CA ALA A 124 14.41 -3.41 -4.24
C ALA A 124 13.89 -2.17 -3.51
N PHE A 125 13.25 -1.26 -4.23
CA PHE A 125 12.56 -0.13 -3.64
C PHE A 125 11.43 -0.59 -2.73
N VAL A 126 10.58 -1.51 -3.18
CA VAL A 126 9.47 -2.02 -2.35
C VAL A 126 10.01 -2.70 -1.09
N ARG A 127 11.11 -3.45 -1.14
CA ARG A 127 11.73 -4.04 0.06
C ARG A 127 12.24 -3.00 1.05
N TRP A 128 13.03 -2.02 0.57
CA TRP A 128 13.49 -0.91 1.41
C TRP A 128 12.32 -0.21 2.09
N LEU A 129 11.32 0.08 1.27
CA LEU A 129 10.09 0.73 1.64
C LEU A 129 9.43 -0.06 2.79
N VAL A 130 9.20 -1.35 2.62
CA VAL A 130 8.72 -2.30 3.62
C VAL A 130 9.55 -2.30 4.93
N ASP A 131 10.88 -2.22 4.85
CA ASP A 131 11.75 -2.37 6.02
C ASP A 131 11.67 -1.22 7.02
N TYR A 132 11.64 0.03 6.54
CA TYR A 132 11.88 1.21 7.38
C TYR A 132 10.65 1.90 7.93
N ALA A 133 9.49 1.44 7.51
CA ALA A 133 8.37 2.31 7.36
C ALA A 133 7.38 2.18 8.51
N VAL A 134 7.33 1.06 9.23
CA VAL A 134 6.59 0.94 10.51
C VAL A 134 7.59 1.01 11.65
N PRO A 135 8.12 2.19 12.02
CA PRO A 135 9.03 2.32 13.15
C PRO A 135 8.38 1.87 14.47
N GLY A 136 7.06 2.04 14.61
CA GLY A 136 6.30 1.55 15.77
C GLY A 136 6.38 0.04 15.99
N ALA A 137 6.70 -0.75 14.95
CA ALA A 137 6.85 -2.20 15.07
C ALA A 137 8.09 -2.59 15.91
N SER A 138 9.10 -1.72 15.94
CA SER A 138 10.34 -1.91 16.71
C SER A 138 10.44 -1.00 17.93
N ASP A 139 9.49 -0.09 18.11
CA ASP A 139 9.54 0.95 19.14
C ASP A 139 8.14 1.14 19.74
N PRO A 140 7.85 0.47 20.87
CA PRO A 140 6.54 0.54 21.51
C PRO A 140 6.14 1.95 21.96
N ALA A 141 7.10 2.77 22.40
CA ALA A 141 6.83 4.14 22.82
C ALA A 141 6.46 5.02 21.62
N PHE A 142 7.15 4.83 20.49
CA PHE A 142 6.77 5.49 19.24
C PHE A 142 5.41 5.04 18.73
N ARG A 143 5.10 3.74 18.83
CA ARG A 143 3.78 3.21 18.47
C ARG A 143 2.69 3.89 19.30
N GLU A 144 2.82 3.92 20.62
CA GLU A 144 1.85 4.57 21.51
C GLU A 144 1.65 6.05 21.15
N GLN A 145 2.75 6.77 20.89
CA GLN A 145 2.69 8.17 20.46
C GLN A 145 1.95 8.37 19.13
N THR A 146 2.07 7.43 18.19
CA THR A 146 1.53 7.55 16.83
C THR A 146 0.22 6.81 16.62
N GLN A 147 -0.31 6.12 17.63
CA GLN A 147 -1.60 5.42 17.55
C GLN A 147 -2.75 6.35 17.13
N PRO A 148 -2.93 7.55 17.72
CA PRO A 148 -4.02 8.45 17.30
C PRO A 148 -3.90 8.91 15.84
N ILE A 149 -2.67 9.04 15.33
CA ILE A 149 -2.40 9.39 13.94
C ILE A 149 -2.78 8.22 13.03
N PHE A 150 -2.41 7.00 13.40
CA PHE A 150 -2.82 5.80 12.66
C PHE A 150 -4.34 5.68 12.60
N ASP A 151 -5.02 5.75 13.74
CA ASP A 151 -6.46 5.57 13.84
C ASP A 151 -7.22 6.59 12.98
N ALA A 152 -6.78 7.85 12.99
CA ALA A 152 -7.43 8.94 12.26
C ALA A 152 -7.15 8.90 10.75
N TYR A 153 -5.91 8.65 10.32
CA TYR A 153 -5.50 8.92 8.94
C TYR A 153 -5.12 7.69 8.13
N VAL A 154 -4.71 6.60 8.78
CA VAL A 154 -4.13 5.43 8.10
C VAL A 154 -5.08 4.22 8.16
N ALA A 155 -5.76 4.02 9.28
CA ALA A 155 -6.60 2.86 9.54
C ALA A 155 -7.72 2.66 8.48
N PRO A 156 -8.46 3.70 8.02
CA PRO A 156 -9.53 3.51 7.04
C PRO A 156 -9.04 2.86 5.74
N LEU A 157 -7.96 3.40 5.17
CA LEU A 157 -7.38 2.88 3.93
C LEU A 157 -6.69 1.53 4.14
N ALA A 158 -5.93 1.36 5.23
CA ALA A 158 -5.27 0.11 5.56
C ALA A 158 -6.29 -1.05 5.69
N ARG A 159 -7.47 -0.78 6.27
CA ARG A 159 -8.56 -1.75 6.38
C ARG A 159 -9.07 -2.20 5.01
N ILE A 160 -9.33 -1.29 4.09
CA ILE A 160 -9.80 -1.63 2.74
C ILE A 160 -8.73 -2.43 1.98
N PHE A 161 -7.47 -2.02 2.05
CA PHE A 161 -6.35 -2.78 1.50
C PHE A 161 -6.28 -4.19 2.10
N HIS A 162 -6.60 -4.35 3.37
CA HIS A 162 -6.48 -5.61 4.09
C HIS A 162 -7.55 -6.60 3.63
N PHE A 163 -8.82 -6.18 3.63
CA PHE A 163 -9.93 -7.02 3.22
C PHE A 163 -9.91 -7.34 1.72
N THR A 164 -9.50 -6.39 0.87
CA THR A 164 -9.33 -6.64 -0.56
C THR A 164 -8.24 -7.68 -0.82
N ARG A 165 -7.10 -7.57 -0.12
CA ARG A 165 -6.01 -8.54 -0.21
C ARG A 165 -6.45 -9.92 0.26
N GLN A 166 -7.08 -10.02 1.44
CA GLN A 166 -7.59 -11.29 1.95
C GLN A 166 -8.56 -11.97 0.99
N LYS A 167 -9.45 -11.19 0.36
CA LYS A 167 -10.40 -11.74 -0.61
C LYS A 167 -9.68 -12.25 -1.87
N LEU A 168 -8.72 -11.49 -2.41
CA LEU A 168 -7.91 -11.95 -3.55
C LEU A 168 -7.14 -13.24 -3.23
N GLU A 169 -6.65 -13.39 -2.00
CA GLU A 169 -5.93 -14.60 -1.56
C GLU A 169 -6.84 -15.81 -1.33
N ARG A 170 -8.08 -15.59 -0.87
CA ARG A 170 -9.06 -16.66 -0.64
C ARG A 170 -9.75 -17.11 -1.93
N GLU A 171 -10.13 -16.17 -2.78
CA GLU A 171 -10.90 -16.40 -4.01
C GLU A 171 -9.97 -16.49 -5.23
N THR A 172 -9.03 -17.43 -5.23
CA THR A 172 -7.89 -17.43 -6.16
C THR A 172 -8.29 -17.49 -7.64
N GLU A 173 -9.36 -18.22 -7.99
CA GLU A 173 -9.88 -18.29 -9.37
C GLU A 173 -10.48 -16.95 -9.83
N CYS A 174 -11.22 -16.29 -8.94
CA CYS A 174 -11.76 -14.96 -9.16
C CYS A 174 -10.62 -13.94 -9.32
N ALA A 175 -9.63 -13.98 -8.43
CA ALA A 175 -8.47 -13.10 -8.49
C ALA A 175 -7.67 -13.26 -9.79
N ALA A 176 -7.41 -14.51 -10.23
CA ALA A 176 -6.70 -14.78 -11.48
C ALA A 176 -7.49 -14.27 -12.69
N ARG A 177 -8.80 -14.55 -12.74
CA ARG A 177 -9.68 -14.06 -13.81
C ARG A 177 -9.68 -12.53 -13.88
N GLU A 178 -9.91 -11.85 -12.76
CA GLU A 178 -9.96 -10.39 -12.74
C GLU A 178 -8.60 -9.75 -13.06
N ARG A 179 -7.48 -10.36 -12.63
CA ARG A 179 -6.14 -9.93 -13.03
C ARG A 179 -5.97 -9.96 -14.55
N ASP A 180 -6.33 -11.07 -15.19
CA ASP A 180 -6.09 -11.27 -16.62
C ASP A 180 -7.00 -10.37 -17.47
N LEU A 181 -8.27 -10.25 -17.10
CA LEU A 181 -9.21 -9.34 -17.75
C LEU A 181 -8.78 -7.87 -17.58
N TYR A 182 -8.30 -7.51 -16.38
CA TYR A 182 -7.85 -6.16 -16.13
C TYR A 182 -6.55 -5.83 -16.89
N ALA A 183 -5.60 -6.76 -16.95
CA ALA A 183 -4.40 -6.62 -17.77
C ALA A 183 -4.76 -6.42 -19.26
N ALA A 184 -5.74 -7.16 -19.77
CA ALA A 184 -6.24 -6.99 -21.12
C ALA A 184 -6.93 -5.62 -21.32
N ALA A 185 -7.67 -5.12 -20.33
CA ALA A 185 -8.27 -3.79 -20.36
C ALA A 185 -7.21 -2.68 -20.40
N ILE A 186 -6.15 -2.79 -19.59
CA ILE A 186 -4.98 -1.88 -19.65
C ILE A 186 -4.38 -1.91 -21.06
N ALA A 187 -4.12 -3.09 -21.63
CA ALA A 187 -3.53 -3.18 -22.97
C ALA A 187 -4.39 -2.53 -24.09
N ARG A 188 -5.69 -2.33 -23.85
CA ARG A 188 -6.61 -1.65 -24.77
C ARG A 188 -6.86 -0.18 -24.44
N GLY A 189 -6.29 0.36 -23.37
CA GLY A 189 -6.61 1.72 -22.88
C GLY A 189 -8.01 1.83 -22.26
N GLU A 190 -8.58 0.72 -21.79
CA GLU A 190 -9.93 0.64 -21.23
C GLU A 190 -9.94 0.48 -19.70
N ALA A 191 -8.78 0.69 -19.06
CA ALA A 191 -8.60 0.43 -17.63
C ALA A 191 -9.60 1.23 -16.77
N ASP A 192 -9.81 2.51 -17.05
CA ASP A 192 -10.69 3.38 -16.27
C ASP A 192 -12.14 2.89 -16.27
N GLY A 193 -12.65 2.48 -17.44
CA GLY A 193 -13.98 1.89 -17.55
C GLY A 193 -14.08 0.55 -16.84
N TYR A 194 -13.02 -0.26 -16.90
CA TYR A 194 -12.97 -1.57 -16.26
C TYR A 194 -12.98 -1.47 -14.73
N VAL A 195 -12.27 -0.51 -14.13
CA VAL A 195 -12.13 -0.39 -12.67
C VAL A 195 -13.48 -0.23 -11.97
N TRP A 196 -14.47 0.42 -12.59
CA TRP A 196 -15.82 0.59 -12.02
C TRP A 196 -16.48 -0.71 -11.58
N ARG A 197 -16.17 -1.83 -12.23
CA ARG A 197 -16.72 -3.13 -11.84
C ARG A 197 -16.30 -3.52 -10.41
N PHE A 198 -15.12 -3.08 -9.98
CA PHE A 198 -14.57 -3.41 -8.67
C PHE A 198 -15.22 -2.63 -7.54
N HIS A 199 -16.15 -1.70 -7.82
CA HIS A 199 -16.89 -0.98 -6.79
C HIS A 199 -17.50 -1.96 -5.78
N TYR A 200 -18.01 -3.11 -6.26
CA TYR A 200 -18.62 -4.15 -5.43
C TYR A 200 -17.70 -5.31 -5.09
N PHE A 201 -16.39 -5.20 -5.31
CA PHE A 201 -15.48 -6.34 -5.17
C PHE A 201 -15.53 -7.00 -3.79
N LEU A 202 -15.71 -6.24 -2.71
CA LEU A 202 -15.82 -6.78 -1.35
C LEU A 202 -17.18 -7.43 -1.04
N HIS A 203 -18.22 -7.20 -1.85
CA HIS A 203 -19.50 -7.89 -1.71
C HIS A 203 -19.31 -9.41 -1.88
N HIS A 204 -19.87 -10.23 -0.97
CA HIS A 204 -19.67 -11.68 -0.96
C HIS A 204 -19.97 -12.35 -2.32
N ASP A 205 -21.09 -11.97 -2.96
CA ASP A 205 -21.49 -12.51 -4.27
C ASP A 205 -20.66 -12.07 -5.50
N PHE A 206 -19.74 -11.09 -5.37
CA PHE A 206 -19.03 -10.52 -6.53
C PHE A 206 -18.35 -11.60 -7.38
N CYS A 207 -17.64 -12.54 -6.76
CA CYS A 207 -16.87 -13.53 -7.51
C CYS A 207 -17.75 -14.53 -8.27
N ALA A 208 -18.96 -14.78 -7.80
CA ALA A 208 -19.96 -15.60 -8.47
C ALA A 208 -20.76 -14.81 -9.53
N ASN A 209 -20.85 -13.48 -9.39
CA ASN A 209 -21.65 -12.61 -10.25
C ASN A 209 -20.88 -11.33 -10.65
N PRO A 210 -19.71 -11.43 -11.30
CA PRO A 210 -18.80 -10.29 -11.47
C PRO A 210 -19.31 -9.26 -12.47
N ASP A 211 -20.31 -9.60 -13.29
CA ASP A 211 -20.95 -8.73 -14.29
C ASP A 211 -22.32 -8.20 -13.81
N ALA A 212 -22.71 -8.50 -12.57
CA ALA A 212 -23.95 -7.98 -12.01
C ALA A 212 -23.87 -6.44 -11.85
N GLY A 213 -24.99 -5.76 -12.10
CA GLY A 213 -25.06 -4.30 -11.99
C GLY A 213 -25.39 -3.81 -10.58
N TYR A 214 -25.28 -2.50 -10.38
CA TYR A 214 -25.62 -1.76 -9.15
C TYR A 214 -26.84 -2.32 -8.39
N ARG A 215 -27.99 -2.47 -9.09
CA ARG A 215 -29.24 -2.94 -8.47
C ARG A 215 -29.14 -4.33 -7.85
N TYR A 216 -28.30 -5.21 -8.40
CA TYR A 216 -28.14 -6.56 -7.87
C TYR A 216 -27.43 -6.53 -6.51
N PHE A 217 -26.34 -5.78 -6.41
CA PHE A 217 -25.51 -5.69 -5.22
C PHE A 217 -26.16 -4.84 -4.12
N GLU A 218 -26.75 -3.68 -4.46
CA GLU A 218 -27.43 -2.83 -3.48
C GLU A 218 -28.61 -3.54 -2.81
N ALA A 219 -29.40 -4.29 -3.58
CA ALA A 219 -30.51 -5.08 -3.04
C ALA A 219 -30.05 -6.21 -2.09
N ARG A 220 -28.74 -6.50 -2.03
CA ARG A 220 -28.11 -7.55 -1.23
C ARG A 220 -27.14 -7.00 -0.17
N GLY A 221 -27.21 -5.69 0.10
CA GLY A 221 -26.43 -5.03 1.15
C GLY A 221 -25.20 -4.26 0.67
N GLY A 222 -24.99 -4.16 -0.64
CA GLY A 222 -23.91 -3.37 -1.23
C GLY A 222 -22.52 -3.79 -0.73
N VAL A 223 -21.59 -2.85 -0.65
CA VAL A 223 -20.24 -3.11 -0.10
C VAL A 223 -20.16 -3.14 1.43
N GLY A 224 -21.30 -3.11 2.13
CA GLY A 224 -21.34 -3.12 3.59
C GLY A 224 -20.72 -1.84 4.18
N ALA A 225 -19.73 -2.01 5.06
CA ALA A 225 -19.09 -0.89 5.77
C ALA A 225 -17.95 -0.21 5.00
N PHE A 226 -17.72 -0.58 3.73
CA PHE A 226 -16.63 -0.05 2.91
C PHE A 226 -17.13 0.97 1.90
N GLU A 227 -16.26 1.89 1.50
CA GLU A 227 -16.53 2.85 0.42
C GLU A 227 -16.16 2.25 -0.93
N GLY A 228 -17.15 2.02 -1.80
CA GLY A 228 -16.95 1.32 -3.08
C GLY A 228 -15.95 2.01 -4.01
N GLU A 229 -15.87 3.34 -3.99
CA GLU A 229 -14.88 4.13 -4.75
C GLU A 229 -13.43 3.84 -4.31
N ILE A 230 -13.21 3.62 -3.01
CA ILE A 230 -11.89 3.25 -2.50
C ILE A 230 -11.63 1.76 -2.78
N VAL A 231 -12.65 0.92 -2.64
CA VAL A 231 -12.54 -0.52 -2.95
C VAL A 231 -12.08 -0.73 -4.38
N GLN A 232 -12.71 -0.06 -5.36
CA GLN A 232 -12.39 -0.28 -6.77
C GLN A 232 -10.94 0.08 -7.11
N THR A 233 -10.47 1.23 -6.61
CA THR A 233 -9.10 1.69 -6.85
C THR A 233 -8.07 0.83 -6.13
N THR A 234 -8.42 0.31 -4.94
CA THR A 234 -7.59 -0.61 -4.17
C THR A 234 -7.44 -1.97 -4.86
N VAL A 235 -8.51 -2.52 -5.43
CA VAL A 235 -8.45 -3.79 -6.19
C VAL A 235 -7.59 -3.62 -7.43
N ALA A 236 -7.84 -2.56 -8.22
CA ALA A 236 -7.03 -2.22 -9.38
C ALA A 236 -5.54 -2.09 -9.02
N TRP A 237 -5.24 -1.46 -7.87
CA TRP A 237 -3.87 -1.36 -7.35
C TRP A 237 -3.27 -2.73 -7.06
N TRP A 238 -3.97 -3.61 -6.32
CA TRP A 238 -3.46 -4.96 -6.01
C TRP A 238 -3.20 -5.78 -7.27
N LEU A 239 -4.11 -5.75 -8.25
CA LEU A 239 -3.93 -6.48 -9.50
C LEU A 239 -2.70 -5.99 -10.29
N ARG A 240 -2.38 -4.69 -10.28
CA ARG A 240 -1.14 -4.17 -10.87
C ARG A 240 0.11 -4.66 -10.13
N ARG A 241 0.02 -4.85 -8.80
CA ARG A 241 1.11 -5.43 -8.00
C ARG A 241 1.29 -6.93 -8.26
N GLU A 242 0.22 -7.64 -8.62
CA GLU A 242 0.33 -9.02 -9.11
C GLU A 242 1.06 -9.05 -10.46
N LEU A 243 0.73 -8.12 -11.37
CA LEU A 243 1.34 -8.02 -12.70
C LEU A 243 2.82 -7.60 -12.67
N ASP A 244 3.24 -6.78 -11.72
CA ASP A 244 4.66 -6.40 -11.54
C ASP A 244 5.43 -7.27 -10.53
N GLY A 245 4.77 -8.28 -9.94
CA GLY A 245 5.38 -9.24 -9.03
C GLY A 245 5.69 -8.69 -7.62
N THR A 246 5.22 -7.49 -7.27
CA THR A 246 5.49 -6.87 -5.97
C THR A 246 4.38 -7.07 -4.93
N ALA A 247 3.24 -7.66 -5.31
CA ALA A 247 2.07 -7.85 -4.43
C ALA A 247 2.42 -8.53 -3.10
N ALA A 248 3.15 -9.64 -3.12
CA ALA A 248 3.51 -10.36 -1.90
C ALA A 248 4.37 -9.53 -0.94
N THR A 249 5.26 -8.67 -1.47
CA THR A 249 6.09 -7.79 -0.63
C THR A 249 5.23 -6.68 -0.02
N PHE A 250 4.34 -6.06 -0.79
CA PHE A 250 3.38 -5.10 -0.25
C PHE A 250 2.37 -5.71 0.73
N ALA A 251 1.98 -6.97 0.56
CA ALA A 251 1.09 -7.66 1.49
C ALA A 251 1.78 -7.93 2.83
N ARG A 252 3.06 -8.33 2.82
CA ARG A 252 3.88 -8.41 4.04
C ARG A 252 3.97 -7.06 4.73
N GLY A 253 4.16 -6.01 3.93
CA GLY A 253 3.69 -4.65 4.16
C GLY A 253 2.48 -4.61 5.03
N LEU A 254 1.35 -4.42 4.42
CA LEU A 254 0.11 -4.21 5.13
C LEU A 254 -0.07 -5.04 6.41
N ARG A 255 0.27 -6.33 6.39
CA ARG A 255 0.28 -7.18 7.58
C ARG A 255 1.08 -6.59 8.75
N ARG A 256 2.33 -6.18 8.60
CA ARG A 256 3.10 -5.60 9.73
C ARG A 256 2.52 -4.26 10.21
N LEU A 257 1.93 -3.42 9.36
CA LEU A 257 1.24 -2.19 9.83
C LEU A 257 0.03 -2.56 10.68
N VAL A 258 -0.81 -3.46 10.17
CA VAL A 258 -2.01 -3.94 10.87
C VAL A 258 -1.58 -4.59 12.18
N ASP A 259 -0.66 -5.55 12.18
CA ASP A 259 -0.21 -6.23 13.41
C ASP A 259 0.47 -5.29 14.42
N THR A 260 0.98 -4.13 13.95
CA THR A 260 1.60 -3.14 14.85
C THR A 260 0.55 -2.28 15.56
N TYR A 261 -0.43 -1.75 14.83
CA TYR A 261 -1.34 -0.70 15.30
C TYR A 261 -2.79 -1.15 15.47
N ALA A 262 -3.22 -2.23 14.81
CA ALA A 262 -4.56 -2.77 14.99
C ALA A 262 -4.67 -3.43 16.36
N ASP A 263 -5.58 -2.94 17.19
CA ASP A 263 -5.97 -3.66 18.40
C ASP A 263 -7.01 -4.74 18.03
N PRO A 264 -6.72 -6.04 18.24
CA PRO A 264 -7.69 -7.11 18.01
C PRO A 264 -8.95 -7.00 18.89
N ASP A 265 -8.89 -6.28 20.02
CA ASP A 265 -9.99 -6.18 20.99
C ASP A 265 -10.89 -4.94 20.78
N CYS A 266 -10.43 -3.92 20.05
CA CYS A 266 -11.21 -2.69 19.80
C CYS A 266 -12.03 -2.69 18.50
N GLY A 267 -12.12 -3.83 17.80
CA GLY A 267 -12.95 -3.96 16.60
C GLY A 267 -12.54 -3.06 15.43
N THR A 268 -11.34 -2.48 15.46
CA THR A 268 -10.81 -1.60 14.42
C THR A 268 -10.27 -2.33 13.19
N PHE A 269 -10.40 -3.67 13.12
CA PHE A 269 -10.25 -4.46 11.89
C PHE A 269 -11.39 -5.46 11.72
#